data_AF-A0A370NH80-F1
#
_entry.id   AF-A0A370NH80-F1
#
_cell.length_a   1.000
_cell.length_b   1.000
_cell.length_c   1.000
_cell.angle_alpha   90.00
_cell.angle_beta   90.00
_cell.angle_gamma   90.00
#
_symmetry.space_group_name_H-M   'P 1'
#
loop_
_entity.id
_entity.type
_entity.pdbx_description
1 polymer ?
#
loop_
_entity_poly.entity_id
_entity_poly.type
_entity_poly.pdbx_seq_one_letter_code
_entity_poly.pdbx_strand_id
1 'polypeptide(L)'
;MKSSVKEELMAALESSTSMNAKTPDEIAMKQRNIAIVLSFYGFGKAIWPTLEDLAQEFKFTSRERVRQIIQKAFKQGVDHSDLTAARQCAQILEARESWHSEVYIDALSEAGIDVPRRSIQGLLNLMRDMGLAVNYRAYTPDFREMTRSLVEEGLDIVLIREGEAKEKQAAFKVAIEWPGLVGVANLREIAEKYKWSADLYAAIHRAVAYSPTAWSWQNGGDFWYTFEGRQTTMRTYHEKVFSVIEWAKPSHLAEVYENAMHSRSVATASRPPVPVIEQYLKTSPLFQRSGELIRYDGHHATLTDIEHAMVDFFKKHSEANFPTMRDYLSGRGFSDAYVKKAVFFSCVVHVDKTGGRHNYIFRCVQGAVDSGAKTTLSAYEVYRERLRRLYEEATATDADQETQRRLEQGILQDWLFASKDTEYCAICGDLFHVSALVTAHKKKRALCTTAERLDPHIVMPACTLGCDFLYEREYVHVVGGVVQVNAKKASGTTEYKRAESLAGRKLLEKWHAGKDEYFRQPGDSQ
;
A
#
# COMPACT_ATOMS: atom_id res chain seq x y z
N MET A 1 -20.32 -27.00 7.50
CA MET A 1 -19.98 -26.64 8.90
C MET A 1 -18.56 -26.10 8.84
N LYS A 2 -18.29 -24.86 9.28
CA LYS A 2 -16.93 -24.31 9.20
C LYS A 2 -16.06 -25.01 10.23
N SER A 3 -14.87 -25.46 9.83
CA SER A 3 -13.89 -26.03 10.76
C SER A 3 -13.00 -24.92 11.30
N SER A 4 -12.90 -24.78 12.61
CA SER A 4 -11.99 -23.80 13.23
C SER A 4 -10.73 -24.50 13.70
N VAL A 5 -9.56 -24.05 13.21
CA VAL A 5 -8.26 -24.59 13.64
C VAL A 5 -8.10 -24.46 15.16
N LYS A 6 -8.61 -23.37 15.74
CA LYS A 6 -8.58 -23.13 17.18
C LYS A 6 -9.41 -24.16 17.95
N GLU A 7 -10.64 -24.42 17.50
CA GLU A 7 -11.56 -25.34 18.17
C GLU A 7 -11.07 -26.79 18.06
N GLU A 8 -10.56 -27.18 16.90
CA GLU A 8 -9.98 -28.52 16.68
C GLU A 8 -8.73 -28.73 17.54
N LEU A 9 -7.82 -27.75 17.59
CA LEU A 9 -6.66 -27.80 18.47
C LEU A 9 -7.06 -27.88 19.95
N MET A 10 -8.07 -27.12 20.36
CA MET A 10 -8.60 -27.15 21.73
C MET A 10 -9.17 -28.54 22.06
N ALA A 11 -10.01 -29.10 21.18
CA ALA A 11 -10.59 -30.43 21.36
C ALA A 11 -9.53 -31.54 21.42
N ALA A 12 -8.49 -31.47 20.60
CA ALA A 12 -7.38 -32.42 20.61
C ALA A 12 -6.55 -32.33 21.91
N LEU A 13 -6.36 -31.13 22.46
CA LEU A 13 -5.69 -30.94 23.74
C LEU A 13 -6.56 -31.42 24.92
N GLU A 14 -7.88 -31.26 24.83
CA GLU A 14 -8.82 -31.80 25.83
C GLU A 14 -8.88 -33.33 25.80
N SER A 15 -8.90 -33.95 24.61
CA SER A 15 -8.96 -35.40 24.46
C SER A 15 -7.68 -36.09 24.96
N SER A 16 -6.51 -35.55 24.60
CA SER A 16 -5.19 -36.03 25.06
C SER A 16 -4.99 -35.90 26.57
N THR A 17 -5.70 -34.95 27.20
CA THR A 17 -5.69 -34.79 28.65
C THR A 17 -6.83 -35.54 29.36
N SER A 18 -7.79 -36.15 28.65
CA SER A 18 -9.01 -36.73 29.24
C SER A 18 -8.84 -38.06 29.97
N MET A 19 -7.66 -38.67 30.00
CA MET A 19 -7.40 -39.78 30.94
C MET A 19 -7.09 -39.23 32.35
N ASN A 20 -8.10 -39.28 33.24
CA ASN A 20 -8.00 -39.13 34.71
C ASN A 20 -7.67 -37.73 35.30
N ALA A 21 -8.53 -36.71 35.16
CA ALA A 21 -8.58 -35.63 36.18
C ALA A 21 -9.72 -35.89 37.15
N LYS A 22 -9.44 -35.88 38.46
CA LYS A 22 -10.40 -36.20 39.52
C LYS A 22 -10.65 -35.03 40.47
N THR A 23 -9.81 -33.99 40.46
CA THR A 23 -9.93 -32.83 41.37
C THR A 23 -10.12 -31.49 40.64
N PRO A 24 -10.76 -30.49 41.27
CA PRO A 24 -10.89 -29.15 40.70
C PRO A 24 -9.54 -28.50 40.32
N ASP A 25 -8.50 -28.72 41.13
CA ASP A 25 -7.16 -28.18 40.89
C ASP A 25 -6.49 -28.79 39.64
N GLU A 26 -6.69 -30.09 39.41
CA GLU A 26 -6.22 -30.77 38.20
C GLU A 26 -6.91 -30.25 36.94
N ILE A 27 -8.23 -29.96 37.02
CA ILE A 27 -9.00 -29.38 35.92
C ILE A 27 -8.49 -27.98 35.61
N ALA A 28 -8.31 -27.13 36.63
CA ALA A 28 -7.79 -25.77 36.46
C ALA A 28 -6.36 -25.77 35.88
N MET A 29 -5.50 -26.70 36.33
CA MET A 29 -4.16 -26.86 35.78
C MET A 29 -4.19 -27.26 34.30
N LYS A 30 -5.07 -28.20 33.91
CA LYS A 30 -5.23 -28.63 32.51
C LYS A 30 -5.73 -27.50 31.62
N GLN A 31 -6.78 -26.79 32.04
CA GLN A 31 -7.30 -25.63 31.30
C GLN A 31 -6.23 -24.54 31.10
N ARG A 32 -5.40 -24.28 32.12
CA ARG A 32 -4.27 -23.36 32.00
C ARG A 32 -3.24 -23.86 30.97
N ASN A 33 -2.89 -25.15 30.97
CA ASN A 33 -1.96 -25.71 30.01
C ASN A 33 -2.49 -25.61 28.56
N ILE A 34 -3.79 -25.87 28.36
CA ILE A 34 -4.46 -25.70 27.06
C ILE A 34 -4.37 -24.24 26.62
N ALA A 35 -4.69 -23.29 27.51
CA ALA A 35 -4.62 -21.86 27.21
C ALA A 35 -3.19 -21.40 26.84
N ILE A 36 -2.16 -21.97 27.47
CA ILE A 36 -0.75 -21.71 27.12
C ILE A 36 -0.44 -22.18 25.70
N VAL A 37 -0.84 -23.40 25.33
CA VAL A 37 -0.61 -23.94 23.98
C VAL A 37 -1.34 -23.12 22.93
N LEU A 38 -2.62 -22.80 23.16
CA LEU A 38 -3.41 -21.95 22.25
C LEU A 38 -2.77 -20.56 22.10
N SER A 39 -2.28 -19.96 23.19
CA SER A 39 -1.62 -18.65 23.15
C SER A 39 -0.28 -18.69 22.40
N PHE A 40 0.50 -19.77 22.58
CA PHE A 40 1.75 -19.98 21.86
C PHE A 40 1.56 -20.04 20.33
N TYR A 41 0.47 -20.66 19.86
CA TYR A 41 0.11 -20.71 18.44
C TYR A 41 -0.78 -19.54 17.99
N GLY A 42 -0.79 -18.42 18.71
CA GLY A 42 -1.41 -17.17 18.28
C GLY A 42 -2.94 -17.13 18.38
N PHE A 43 -3.55 -18.07 19.11
CA PHE A 43 -5.01 -18.09 19.38
C PHE A 43 -5.39 -17.43 20.73
N GLY A 44 -4.40 -16.88 21.44
CA GLY A 44 -4.54 -16.18 22.70
C GLY A 44 -4.75 -14.67 22.57
N LYS A 45 -4.28 -13.91 23.56
CA LYS A 45 -4.33 -12.43 23.56
C LYS A 45 -3.22 -11.84 22.71
N ALA A 46 -1.98 -12.29 22.92
CA ALA A 46 -0.82 -11.87 22.15
C ALA A 46 -0.79 -12.52 20.75
N ILE A 47 -0.22 -11.80 19.78
CA ILE A 47 -0.18 -12.21 18.37
C ILE A 47 0.90 -13.27 18.13
N TRP A 48 2.11 -13.05 18.65
CA TRP A 48 3.23 -13.99 18.54
C TRP A 48 4.13 -13.99 19.79
N PRO A 49 3.61 -14.45 20.94
CA PRO A 49 4.31 -14.34 22.20
C PRO A 49 5.58 -15.19 22.24
N THR A 50 6.60 -14.71 22.96
CA THR A 50 7.76 -15.50 23.37
C THR A 50 7.40 -16.45 24.52
N LEU A 51 8.32 -17.37 24.84
CA LEU A 51 8.14 -18.22 26.02
C LEU A 51 8.21 -17.41 27.32
N GLU A 52 9.00 -16.33 27.34
CA GLU A 52 9.05 -15.37 28.43
C GLU A 52 7.72 -14.62 28.59
N ASP A 53 7.11 -14.14 27.51
CA ASP A 53 5.82 -13.42 27.57
C ASP A 53 4.73 -14.32 28.15
N LEU A 54 4.68 -15.58 27.70
CA LEU A 54 3.76 -16.57 28.25
C LEU A 54 4.09 -16.91 29.72
N ALA A 55 5.36 -16.95 30.10
CA ALA A 55 5.73 -17.17 31.50
C ALA A 55 5.21 -16.03 32.38
N GLN A 56 5.34 -14.79 31.92
CA GLN A 56 4.81 -13.62 32.62
C GLN A 56 3.28 -13.62 32.66
N GLU A 57 2.60 -13.84 31.52
CA GLU A 57 1.14 -13.88 31.42
C GLU A 57 0.52 -14.93 32.35
N PHE A 58 1.11 -16.12 32.40
CA PHE A 58 0.63 -17.25 33.20
C PHE A 58 1.30 -17.38 34.58
N LYS A 59 2.07 -16.37 35.00
CA LYS A 59 2.72 -16.26 36.32
C LYS A 59 3.67 -17.41 36.67
N PHE A 60 4.47 -17.86 35.70
CA PHE A 60 5.60 -18.76 35.92
C PHE A 60 6.90 -17.98 36.12
N THR A 61 7.79 -18.51 36.95
CA THR A 61 9.12 -17.95 37.19
C THR A 61 10.13 -18.26 36.09
N SER A 62 9.82 -19.16 35.16
CA SER A 62 10.75 -19.59 34.10
C SER A 62 10.05 -19.92 32.79
N ARG A 63 10.62 -19.44 31.68
CA ARG A 63 10.27 -19.82 30.30
C ARG A 63 10.35 -21.33 30.05
N GLU A 64 11.22 -22.02 30.78
CA GLU A 64 11.45 -23.46 30.59
C GLU A 64 10.21 -24.25 31.02
N ARG A 65 9.48 -23.75 32.02
CA ARG A 65 8.23 -24.38 32.44
C ARG A 65 7.18 -24.32 31.33
N VAL A 66 7.08 -23.19 30.64
CA VAL A 66 6.19 -23.01 29.48
C VAL A 66 6.59 -23.95 28.34
N ARG A 67 7.89 -24.03 28.03
CA ARG A 67 8.41 -24.96 27.02
C ARG A 67 8.05 -26.41 27.32
N GLN A 68 8.25 -26.85 28.57
CA GLN A 68 7.91 -28.21 29.00
C GLN A 68 6.42 -28.51 28.86
N ILE A 69 5.55 -27.54 29.17
CA ILE A 69 4.10 -27.67 29.00
C ILE A 69 3.76 -27.87 27.53
N ILE A 70 4.27 -27.02 26.63
CA ILE A 70 4.02 -27.14 25.18
C ILE A 70 4.53 -28.48 24.65
N GLN A 71 5.74 -28.88 25.05
CA GLN A 71 6.34 -30.14 24.62
C GLN A 71 5.48 -31.34 25.05
N LYS A 72 5.07 -31.39 26.31
CA LYS A 72 4.31 -32.52 26.86
C LYS A 72 2.86 -32.53 26.38
N ALA A 73 2.18 -31.39 26.41
CA ALA A 73 0.75 -31.30 26.11
C ALA A 73 0.46 -31.40 24.62
N PHE A 74 1.29 -30.78 23.78
CA PHE A 74 1.06 -30.75 22.34
C PHE A 74 1.99 -31.71 21.60
N LYS A 75 3.30 -31.43 21.57
CA LYS A 75 4.27 -32.14 20.70
C LYS A 75 4.36 -33.65 20.95
N GLN A 76 4.05 -34.09 22.17
CA GLN A 76 4.05 -35.51 22.57
C GLN A 76 2.66 -36.04 22.89
N GLY A 77 1.72 -35.16 23.24
CA GLY A 77 0.42 -35.53 23.81
C GLY A 77 -0.69 -35.63 22.77
N VAL A 78 -0.59 -34.87 21.67
CA VAL A 78 -1.62 -34.83 20.63
C VAL A 78 -1.18 -35.67 19.44
N ASP A 79 -2.08 -36.53 18.95
CA ASP A 79 -1.89 -37.10 17.62
C ASP A 79 -2.16 -36.02 16.57
N HIS A 80 -1.11 -35.59 15.88
CA HIS A 80 -1.22 -34.57 14.84
C HIS A 80 -2.06 -35.04 13.64
N SER A 81 -2.39 -36.33 13.53
CA SER A 81 -3.32 -36.85 12.52
C SER A 81 -4.75 -36.33 12.69
N ASP A 82 -5.14 -36.02 13.93
CA ASP A 82 -6.47 -35.51 14.28
C ASP A 82 -6.67 -34.02 13.95
N LEU A 83 -5.61 -33.29 13.61
CA LEU A 83 -5.66 -31.86 13.28
C LEU A 83 -5.85 -31.66 11.76
N THR A 84 -7.03 -32.03 11.28
CA THR A 84 -7.38 -32.03 9.86
C THR A 84 -7.44 -30.63 9.25
N ALA A 85 -7.92 -29.62 9.97
CA ALA A 85 -7.96 -28.24 9.47
C ALA A 85 -6.56 -27.65 9.29
N ALA A 86 -5.63 -27.92 10.21
CA ALA A 86 -4.23 -27.49 10.08
C ALA A 86 -3.53 -28.17 8.89
N ARG A 87 -3.84 -29.44 8.61
CA ARG A 87 -3.36 -30.15 7.42
C ARG A 87 -3.91 -29.56 6.12
N GLN A 88 -5.19 -29.25 6.08
CA GLN A 88 -5.79 -28.57 4.92
C GLN A 88 -5.20 -27.17 4.72
N CYS A 89 -4.94 -26.42 5.80
CA CYS A 89 -4.22 -25.15 5.73
C CYS A 89 -2.85 -25.31 5.05
N ALA A 90 -2.08 -26.32 5.43
CA ALA A 90 -0.77 -26.59 4.83
C ALA A 90 -0.89 -26.96 3.35
N GLN A 91 -1.86 -27.80 2.97
CA GLN A 91 -2.10 -28.16 1.57
C GLN A 91 -2.44 -26.94 0.70
N ILE A 92 -3.29 -26.04 1.21
CA ILE A 92 -3.64 -24.79 0.51
C ILE A 92 -2.38 -23.90 0.40
N LEU A 93 -1.61 -23.77 1.49
CA LEU A 93 -0.38 -22.97 1.48
C LEU A 93 0.63 -23.48 0.45
N GLU A 94 0.82 -24.79 0.39
CA GLU A 94 1.78 -25.46 -0.49
C GLU A 94 1.42 -25.37 -1.98
N ALA A 95 0.16 -25.02 -2.31
CA ALA A 95 -0.32 -24.87 -3.68
C ALA A 95 0.30 -23.68 -4.44
N ARG A 96 0.91 -22.70 -3.76
CA ARG A 96 1.60 -21.56 -4.39
C ARG A 96 2.93 -21.31 -3.70
N GLU A 97 3.90 -20.77 -4.44
CA GLU A 97 5.21 -20.40 -3.89
C GLU A 97 5.16 -19.26 -2.87
N SER A 98 4.15 -18.39 -3.01
CA SER A 98 3.94 -17.27 -2.11
C SER A 98 2.47 -16.92 -1.97
N TRP A 99 2.13 -16.37 -0.82
CA TRP A 99 0.80 -15.90 -0.49
C TRP A 99 0.84 -14.57 0.25
N HIS A 100 -0.01 -13.64 -0.13
CA HIS A 100 -0.38 -12.55 0.77
C HIS A 100 -1.32 -13.12 1.84
N SER A 101 -1.14 -12.75 3.11
CA SER A 101 -1.90 -13.36 4.22
C SER A 101 -3.40 -13.17 4.06
N GLU A 102 -3.86 -12.03 3.57
CA GLU A 102 -5.28 -11.80 3.31
C GLU A 102 -5.84 -12.76 2.24
N VAL A 103 -5.13 -12.95 1.13
CA VAL A 103 -5.54 -13.85 0.05
C VAL A 103 -5.52 -15.30 0.53
N TYR A 104 -4.55 -15.66 1.37
CA TYR A 104 -4.51 -16.97 1.99
C TYR A 104 -5.70 -17.19 2.93
N ILE A 105 -6.05 -16.22 3.78
CA ILE A 105 -7.23 -16.29 4.65
C ILE A 105 -8.51 -16.41 3.84
N ASP A 106 -8.64 -15.67 2.75
CA ASP A 106 -9.80 -15.77 1.86
C ASP A 106 -9.91 -17.20 1.29
N ALA A 107 -8.81 -17.77 0.80
CA ALA A 107 -8.76 -19.16 0.32
C ALA A 107 -9.09 -20.19 1.43
N LEU A 108 -8.61 -19.98 2.66
CA LEU A 108 -8.99 -20.81 3.81
C LEU A 108 -10.49 -20.70 4.10
N SER A 109 -11.05 -19.49 4.09
CA SER A 109 -12.47 -19.27 4.34
C SER A 109 -13.35 -19.89 3.25
N GLU A 110 -12.91 -19.88 1.99
CA GLU A 110 -13.58 -20.56 0.87
C GLU A 110 -13.56 -22.08 1.05
N ALA A 111 -12.46 -22.63 1.57
CA ALA A 111 -12.36 -24.03 1.98
C ALA A 111 -13.16 -24.35 3.27
N GLY A 112 -13.85 -23.37 3.85
CA GLY A 112 -14.64 -23.54 5.07
C GLY A 112 -13.81 -23.58 6.36
N ILE A 113 -12.57 -23.11 6.33
CA ILE A 113 -11.66 -23.09 7.47
C ILE A 113 -11.61 -21.67 8.06
N ASP A 114 -11.86 -21.55 9.36
CA ASP A 114 -11.78 -20.27 10.06
C ASP A 114 -10.41 -20.10 10.74
N VAL A 115 -9.68 -19.06 10.34
CA VAL A 115 -8.40 -18.65 10.94
C VAL A 115 -8.41 -17.13 11.11
N PRO A 116 -8.25 -16.62 12.34
CA PRO A 116 -8.10 -15.18 12.55
C PRO A 116 -6.82 -14.66 11.87
N ARG A 117 -6.91 -13.49 11.22
CA ARG A 117 -5.75 -12.86 10.55
C ARG A 117 -4.52 -12.72 11.44
N ARG A 118 -4.73 -12.30 12.69
CA ARG A 118 -3.67 -12.16 13.70
C ARG A 118 -2.95 -13.48 13.99
N SER A 119 -3.59 -14.62 13.75
CA SER A 119 -3.07 -15.94 14.08
C SER A 119 -2.24 -16.56 12.96
N ILE A 120 -2.04 -15.88 11.82
CA ILE A 120 -1.33 -16.47 10.66
C ILE A 120 0.10 -16.91 10.99
N GLN A 121 0.85 -16.08 11.72
CA GLN A 121 2.19 -16.46 12.17
C GLN A 121 2.16 -17.64 13.14
N GLY A 122 1.17 -17.68 14.04
CA GLY A 122 0.95 -18.78 14.97
C GLY A 122 0.56 -20.08 14.28
N LEU A 123 -0.29 -20.01 13.24
CA LEU A 123 -0.66 -21.11 12.38
C LEU A 123 0.56 -21.66 11.64
N LEU A 124 1.43 -20.80 11.12
CA LEU A 124 2.68 -21.24 10.46
C LEU A 124 3.60 -21.99 11.44
N ASN A 125 3.68 -21.55 12.70
CA ASN A 125 4.44 -22.25 13.73
C ASN A 125 3.80 -23.60 14.09
N LEU A 126 2.46 -23.66 14.18
CA LEU A 126 1.71 -24.88 14.43
C LEU A 126 1.98 -25.93 13.35
N MET A 127 1.80 -25.55 12.08
CA MET A 127 2.06 -26.43 10.93
C MET A 127 3.50 -26.94 10.94
N ARG A 128 4.47 -26.06 11.24
CA ARG A 128 5.89 -26.45 11.33
C ARG A 128 6.16 -27.47 12.43
N ASP A 129 5.58 -27.28 13.61
CA ASP A 129 5.71 -28.24 14.72
C ASP A 129 5.02 -29.58 14.42
N MET A 130 4.05 -29.59 13.50
CA MET A 130 3.44 -30.81 12.94
C MET A 130 4.26 -31.43 11.80
N GLY A 131 5.34 -30.81 11.35
CA GLY A 131 6.14 -31.26 10.20
C GLY A 131 5.55 -30.90 8.83
N LEU A 132 4.61 -29.95 8.78
CA LEU A 132 3.91 -29.49 7.57
C LEU A 132 4.42 -28.12 7.14
N ALA A 133 4.49 -27.85 5.82
CA ALA A 133 4.91 -26.55 5.27
C ALA A 133 6.20 -25.97 5.91
N VAL A 134 7.13 -26.83 6.30
CA VAL A 134 8.33 -26.48 7.09
C VAL A 134 9.26 -25.50 6.38
N ASN A 135 9.16 -25.44 5.05
CA ASN A 135 9.92 -24.57 4.16
C ASN A 135 9.25 -23.21 3.91
N TYR A 136 8.15 -22.86 4.58
CA TYR A 136 7.55 -21.53 4.50
C TYR A 136 7.95 -20.64 5.68
N ARG A 137 8.17 -19.36 5.37
CA ARG A 137 8.45 -18.30 6.33
C ARG A 137 7.56 -17.09 6.05
N ALA A 138 7.37 -16.27 7.05
CA ALA A 138 6.68 -15.00 6.93
C ALA A 138 7.68 -13.89 6.62
N TYR A 139 7.26 -12.97 5.76
CA TYR A 139 8.00 -11.79 5.35
C TYR A 139 7.08 -10.59 5.37
N THR A 140 7.66 -9.40 5.44
CA THR A 140 6.96 -8.15 5.15
C THR A 140 6.65 -8.04 3.65
N PRO A 141 5.81 -7.08 3.22
CA PRO A 141 5.50 -6.90 1.80
C PRO A 141 6.71 -6.53 0.94
N ASP A 142 7.72 -5.90 1.54
CA ASP A 142 9.03 -5.59 0.93
C ASP A 142 10.06 -6.73 1.12
N PHE A 143 9.59 -7.94 1.44
CA PHE A 143 10.37 -9.17 1.51
C PHE A 143 11.49 -9.20 2.56
N ARG A 144 11.37 -8.43 3.65
CA ARG A 144 12.21 -8.61 4.85
C ARG A 144 11.62 -9.73 5.69
N GLU A 145 12.48 -10.60 6.22
CA GLU A 145 12.00 -11.69 7.06
C GLU A 145 11.28 -11.13 8.29
N MET A 146 10.12 -11.70 8.60
CA MET A 146 9.25 -11.21 9.65
C MET A 146 9.85 -11.47 11.03
N THR A 147 9.91 -10.43 11.86
CA THR A 147 10.34 -10.52 13.27
C THR A 147 9.13 -10.38 14.20
N ARG A 148 9.30 -10.69 15.49
CA ARG A 148 8.22 -10.51 16.48
C ARG A 148 7.77 -9.06 16.60
N SER A 149 8.70 -8.11 16.62
CA SER A 149 8.36 -6.67 16.68
C SER A 149 7.45 -6.30 15.52
N LEU A 150 7.84 -6.63 14.28
CA LEU A 150 7.08 -6.31 13.08
C LEU A 150 5.68 -6.96 13.03
N VAL A 151 5.49 -8.13 13.66
CA VAL A 151 4.15 -8.75 13.75
C VAL A 151 3.24 -7.99 14.71
N GLU A 152 3.79 -7.47 15.80
CA GLU A 152 3.05 -6.63 16.76
C GLU A 152 2.69 -5.29 16.14
N GLU A 153 3.53 -4.75 15.25
CA GLU A 153 3.27 -3.56 14.42
C GLU A 153 2.13 -3.77 13.38
N GLY A 154 1.51 -4.95 13.35
CA GLY A 154 0.34 -5.23 12.52
C GLY A 154 0.62 -5.20 11.02
N LEU A 155 1.88 -5.42 10.63
CA LEU A 155 2.31 -5.45 9.24
C LEU A 155 1.57 -6.52 8.44
N ASP A 156 1.35 -6.20 7.17
CA ASP A 156 0.92 -7.20 6.21
C ASP A 156 1.96 -8.31 6.09
N ILE A 157 1.49 -9.55 6.08
CA ILE A 157 2.36 -10.73 6.05
C ILE A 157 2.32 -11.33 4.64
N VAL A 158 3.49 -11.61 4.10
CA VAL A 158 3.66 -12.45 2.91
C VAL A 158 4.30 -13.75 3.33
N LEU A 159 3.63 -14.87 3.05
CA LEU A 159 4.15 -16.21 3.29
C LEU A 159 4.93 -16.64 2.05
N ILE A 160 6.20 -17.03 2.20
CA ILE A 160 7.08 -17.36 1.07
C ILE A 160 7.84 -18.64 1.39
N ARG A 161 7.96 -19.50 0.40
CA ARG A 161 8.83 -20.67 0.43
C ARG A 161 10.31 -20.23 0.48
N GLU A 162 11.12 -20.76 1.40
CA GLU A 162 12.50 -20.31 1.69
C GLU A 162 13.44 -20.24 0.46
N GLY A 163 13.22 -21.09 -0.55
CA GLY A 163 13.98 -21.04 -1.81
C GLY A 163 13.69 -19.82 -2.68
N GLU A 164 12.50 -19.24 -2.55
CA GLU A 164 11.96 -18.22 -3.47
C GLU A 164 12.13 -16.78 -2.94
N ALA A 165 12.46 -16.62 -1.66
CA ALA A 165 12.57 -15.31 -1.04
C ALA A 165 13.75 -14.50 -1.59
N LYS A 166 14.88 -15.14 -1.85
CA LYS A 166 16.09 -14.47 -2.37
C LYS A 166 15.86 -13.87 -3.76
N GLU A 167 15.14 -14.58 -4.62
CA GLU A 167 14.79 -14.08 -5.95
C GLU A 167 13.90 -12.84 -5.85
N LYS A 168 12.86 -12.90 -5.00
CA LYS A 168 11.94 -11.78 -4.76
C LYS A 168 12.66 -10.56 -4.17
N GLN A 169 13.55 -10.75 -3.21
CA GLN A 169 14.40 -9.70 -2.65
C GLN A 169 15.30 -9.05 -3.71
N ALA A 170 15.95 -9.85 -4.55
CA ALA A 170 16.80 -9.34 -5.62
C ALA A 170 16.01 -8.56 -6.66
N ALA A 171 14.86 -9.09 -7.10
CA ALA A 171 13.96 -8.43 -8.04
C ALA A 171 13.37 -7.13 -7.47
N PHE A 172 12.97 -7.13 -6.19
CA PHE A 172 12.47 -5.93 -5.52
C PHE A 172 13.55 -4.86 -5.39
N LYS A 173 14.80 -5.25 -5.08
CA LYS A 173 15.93 -4.31 -5.08
C LYS A 173 16.15 -3.66 -6.45
N VAL A 174 16.08 -4.46 -7.53
CA VAL A 174 16.15 -3.92 -8.90
C VAL A 174 15.03 -2.91 -9.15
N ALA A 175 13.80 -3.23 -8.72
CA ALA A 175 12.67 -2.31 -8.84
C ALA A 175 12.90 -0.99 -8.06
N ILE A 176 13.46 -1.05 -6.85
CA ILE A 176 13.79 0.16 -6.07
C ILE A 176 14.81 1.06 -6.78
N GLU A 177 15.82 0.47 -7.40
CA GLU A 177 16.94 1.22 -7.99
C GLU A 177 16.60 1.80 -9.37
N TRP A 178 15.71 1.15 -10.12
CA TRP A 178 15.41 1.50 -11.50
C TRP A 178 14.90 2.94 -11.72
N PRO A 179 13.98 3.49 -10.89
CA PRO A 179 13.55 4.88 -11.02
C PRO A 179 14.67 5.91 -10.92
N GLY A 180 15.82 5.58 -10.29
CA GLY A 180 16.99 6.45 -10.29
C GLY A 180 17.53 6.77 -11.70
N LEU A 181 17.33 5.86 -12.65
CA LEU A 181 17.77 6.01 -14.04
C LEU A 181 16.81 6.89 -14.86
N VAL A 182 15.50 6.68 -14.68
CA VAL A 182 14.44 7.19 -15.56
C VAL A 182 13.47 8.19 -14.91
N GLY A 183 13.60 8.43 -13.61
CA GLY A 183 12.68 9.27 -12.84
C GLY A 183 11.45 8.50 -12.37
N VAL A 184 10.62 8.06 -13.32
CA VAL A 184 9.45 7.19 -13.10
C VAL A 184 9.60 5.97 -13.99
N ALA A 185 9.52 4.78 -13.39
CA ALA A 185 9.79 3.51 -14.04
C ALA A 185 8.50 2.79 -14.45
N ASN A 186 8.54 2.10 -15.59
CA ASN A 186 7.55 1.10 -15.97
C ASN A 186 8.03 -0.28 -15.49
N LEU A 187 7.24 -0.94 -14.64
CA LEU A 187 7.64 -2.23 -14.06
C LEU A 187 7.71 -3.35 -15.09
N ARG A 188 6.85 -3.31 -16.14
CA ARG A 188 6.81 -4.34 -17.18
C ARG A 188 8.13 -4.42 -17.93
N GLU A 189 8.77 -3.29 -18.23
CA GLU A 189 10.05 -3.27 -18.94
C GLU A 189 11.19 -3.89 -18.14
N ILE A 190 11.15 -3.69 -16.82
CA ILE A 190 12.10 -4.32 -15.91
C ILE A 190 11.87 -5.83 -15.93
N ALA A 191 10.62 -6.25 -15.81
CA ALA A 191 10.24 -7.65 -15.86
C ALA A 191 10.68 -8.33 -17.17
N GLU A 192 10.47 -7.69 -18.31
CA GLU A 192 10.91 -8.18 -19.62
C GLU A 192 12.44 -8.26 -19.72
N LYS A 193 13.15 -7.22 -19.27
CA LYS A 193 14.61 -7.17 -19.31
C LYS A 193 15.25 -8.26 -18.45
N TYR A 194 14.72 -8.48 -17.25
CA TYR A 194 15.22 -9.47 -16.30
C TYR A 194 14.51 -10.83 -16.43
N LYS A 195 13.61 -10.98 -17.40
CA LYS A 195 12.85 -12.21 -17.70
C LYS A 195 12.13 -12.77 -16.47
N TRP A 196 11.45 -11.91 -15.71
CA TRP A 196 10.67 -12.33 -14.56
C TRP A 196 9.51 -13.24 -14.99
N SER A 197 9.24 -14.27 -14.19
CA SER A 197 8.01 -15.07 -14.33
C SER A 197 6.77 -14.21 -14.03
N ALA A 198 5.60 -14.67 -14.46
CA ALA A 198 4.34 -13.98 -14.15
C ALA A 198 4.10 -13.86 -12.63
N ASP A 199 4.45 -14.91 -11.88
CA ASP A 199 4.32 -14.94 -10.42
C ASP A 199 5.28 -13.97 -9.74
N LEU A 200 6.54 -13.92 -10.19
CA LEU A 200 7.52 -12.95 -9.69
C LEU A 200 7.07 -11.52 -10.01
N TYR A 201 6.61 -11.25 -11.23
CA TYR A 201 6.07 -9.95 -11.61
C TYR A 201 4.90 -9.54 -10.71
N ALA A 202 3.92 -10.42 -10.48
CA ALA A 202 2.77 -10.15 -9.62
C ALA A 202 3.19 -9.86 -8.17
N ALA A 203 4.18 -10.60 -7.65
CA ALA A 203 4.73 -10.37 -6.32
C ALA A 203 5.42 -9.00 -6.21
N ILE A 204 6.30 -8.64 -7.16
CA ILE A 204 6.99 -7.35 -7.15
C ILE A 204 6.02 -6.20 -7.40
N HIS A 205 5.05 -6.36 -8.31
CA HIS A 205 4.02 -5.36 -8.56
C HIS A 205 3.26 -5.01 -7.29
N ARG A 206 2.78 -6.01 -6.54
CA ARG A 206 2.11 -5.79 -5.25
C ARG A 206 3.04 -5.12 -4.24
N ALA A 207 4.28 -5.60 -4.10
CA ALA A 207 5.25 -5.03 -3.17
C ALA A 207 5.54 -3.54 -3.46
N VAL A 208 5.66 -3.17 -4.73
CA VAL A 208 5.87 -1.78 -5.16
C VAL A 208 4.61 -0.96 -4.97
N ALA A 209 3.46 -1.43 -5.47
CA ALA A 209 2.19 -0.72 -5.40
C ALA A 209 1.80 -0.36 -3.97
N TYR A 210 2.03 -1.27 -3.02
CA TYR A 210 1.63 -1.10 -1.62
C TYR A 210 2.76 -0.62 -0.71
N SER A 211 3.93 -0.31 -1.27
CA SER A 211 5.02 0.26 -0.50
C SER A 211 4.66 1.66 -0.01
N PRO A 212 4.77 1.96 1.30
CA PRO A 212 4.43 3.26 1.88
C PRO A 212 5.30 4.41 1.35
N THR A 213 6.44 4.09 0.72
CA THR A 213 7.40 5.07 0.20
C THR A 213 7.37 5.19 -1.32
N ALA A 214 6.52 4.41 -2.00
CA ALA A 214 6.36 4.45 -3.44
C ALA A 214 5.13 5.27 -3.84
N TRP A 215 5.31 6.08 -4.87
CA TRP A 215 4.22 6.54 -5.72
C TRP A 215 4.03 5.55 -6.87
N SER A 216 2.78 5.25 -7.23
CA SER A 216 2.47 4.40 -8.38
C SER A 216 1.17 4.79 -9.06
N TRP A 217 1.06 4.48 -10.35
CA TRP A 217 -0.15 4.69 -11.15
C TRP A 217 -0.26 3.68 -12.30
N GLN A 218 -1.47 3.19 -12.51
CA GLN A 218 -1.82 2.36 -13.66
C GLN A 218 -2.24 3.26 -14.83
N ASN A 219 -1.54 3.17 -15.96
CA ASN A 219 -1.87 3.90 -17.18
C ASN A 219 -2.12 2.92 -18.33
N GLY A 220 -3.39 2.66 -18.62
CA GLY A 220 -3.77 1.57 -19.53
C GLY A 220 -3.25 0.23 -19.03
N GLY A 221 -2.52 -0.50 -19.87
CA GLY A 221 -1.95 -1.79 -19.52
C GLY A 221 -0.67 -1.74 -18.69
N ASP A 222 -0.09 -0.57 -18.46
CA ASP A 222 1.24 -0.39 -17.85
C ASP A 222 1.19 0.15 -16.43
N PHE A 223 2.08 -0.36 -15.58
CA PHE A 223 2.23 0.05 -14.19
C PHE A 223 3.48 0.91 -14.02
N TRP A 224 3.26 2.18 -13.63
CA TRP A 224 4.30 3.18 -13.46
C TRP A 224 4.52 3.48 -11.99
N TYR A 225 5.77 3.68 -11.58
CA TYR A 225 6.09 3.94 -10.18
C TYR A 225 7.41 4.69 -9.98
N THR A 226 7.58 5.26 -8.79
CA THR A 226 8.86 5.79 -8.29
C THR A 226 8.89 5.76 -6.76
N PHE A 227 10.09 5.75 -6.18
CA PHE A 227 10.27 5.77 -4.71
C PHE A 227 10.66 7.18 -4.28
N GLU A 228 9.75 7.85 -3.55
CA GLU A 228 9.88 9.28 -3.21
C GLU A 228 11.01 9.55 -2.21
N GLY A 229 11.39 8.55 -1.40
CA GLY A 229 12.53 8.62 -0.48
C GLY A 229 13.91 8.64 -1.17
N ARG A 230 13.98 8.49 -2.50
CA ARG A 230 15.24 8.43 -3.24
C ARG A 230 15.45 9.65 -4.13
N GLN A 231 16.71 9.98 -4.39
CA GLN A 231 17.04 10.97 -5.42
C GLN A 231 16.80 10.36 -6.80
N THR A 232 15.95 11.01 -7.58
CA THR A 232 15.63 10.63 -8.96
C THR A 232 15.83 11.83 -9.90
N THR A 233 15.80 11.57 -11.21
CA THR A 233 15.80 12.65 -12.22
C THR A 233 14.62 13.60 -12.03
N MET A 234 13.44 13.07 -11.67
CA MET A 234 12.24 13.86 -11.37
C MET A 234 12.49 14.79 -10.19
N ARG A 235 12.99 14.25 -9.07
CA ARG A 235 13.34 15.02 -7.88
C ARG A 235 14.32 16.16 -8.22
N THR A 236 15.40 15.84 -8.96
CA THR A 236 16.35 16.86 -9.42
C THR A 236 15.69 17.96 -10.26
N TYR A 237 14.71 17.61 -11.10
CA TYR A 237 13.98 18.61 -11.87
C TYR A 237 13.08 19.49 -11.02
N HIS A 238 12.42 18.95 -9.99
CA HIS A 238 11.62 19.73 -9.05
C HIS A 238 12.49 20.72 -8.29
N GLU A 239 13.60 20.24 -7.71
CA GLU A 239 14.54 21.04 -6.94
C GLU A 239 15.09 22.23 -7.78
N LYS A 240 15.33 22.02 -9.08
CA LYS A 240 15.78 23.08 -10.01
C LYS A 240 14.66 24.01 -10.45
N VAL A 241 13.53 23.47 -10.89
CA VAL A 241 12.41 24.30 -11.40
C VAL A 241 11.86 25.20 -10.29
N PHE A 242 11.62 24.66 -9.11
CA PHE A 242 11.06 25.42 -7.99
C PHE A 242 12.08 26.36 -7.32
N SER A 243 13.36 26.31 -7.72
CA SER A 243 14.32 27.40 -7.44
C SER A 243 14.08 28.65 -8.32
N VAL A 244 13.33 28.51 -9.43
CA VAL A 244 13.05 29.57 -10.41
C VAL A 244 11.62 30.07 -10.31
N ILE A 245 10.66 29.19 -10.02
CA ILE A 245 9.23 29.50 -9.93
C ILE A 245 8.66 29.01 -8.60
N GLU A 246 7.53 29.60 -8.17
CA GLU A 246 6.87 29.17 -6.91
C GLU A 246 5.74 28.16 -7.15
N TRP A 247 4.80 28.48 -8.05
CA TRP A 247 3.66 27.63 -8.38
C TRP A 247 3.67 27.25 -9.85
N ALA A 248 3.13 26.09 -10.19
CA ALA A 248 3.06 25.64 -11.58
C ALA A 248 1.81 24.80 -11.86
N LYS A 249 1.37 24.80 -13.12
CA LYS A 249 0.38 23.83 -13.60
C LYS A 249 1.07 22.49 -13.86
N PRO A 250 0.55 21.35 -13.35
CA PRO A 250 1.13 20.03 -13.60
C PRO A 250 1.29 19.69 -15.09
N SER A 251 0.31 20.05 -15.93
CA SER A 251 0.36 19.80 -17.38
C SER A 251 1.54 20.49 -18.06
N HIS A 252 1.79 21.77 -17.72
CA HIS A 252 2.93 22.53 -18.23
C HIS A 252 4.27 21.90 -17.82
N LEU A 253 4.41 21.53 -16.55
CA LEU A 253 5.64 20.88 -16.07
C LEU A 253 5.84 19.49 -16.68
N ALA A 254 4.77 18.74 -16.94
CA ALA A 254 4.86 17.43 -17.55
C ALA A 254 5.49 17.47 -18.94
N GLU A 255 5.10 18.44 -19.78
CA GLU A 255 5.70 18.65 -21.10
C GLU A 255 7.18 19.07 -21.00
N VAL A 256 7.50 19.97 -20.08
CA VAL A 256 8.89 20.43 -19.86
C VAL A 256 9.77 19.27 -19.39
N TYR A 257 9.29 18.45 -18.45
CA TYR A 257 10.04 17.32 -17.91
C TYR A 257 10.20 16.19 -18.91
N GLU A 258 9.16 15.85 -19.67
CA GLU A 258 9.27 14.88 -20.77
C GLU A 258 10.36 15.31 -21.74
N ASN A 259 10.34 16.57 -22.17
CA ASN A 259 11.35 17.11 -23.09
C ASN A 259 12.76 17.03 -22.48
N ALA A 260 12.93 17.43 -21.22
CA ALA A 260 14.22 17.42 -20.55
C ALA A 260 14.82 16.01 -20.42
N MET A 261 13.99 14.98 -20.26
CA MET A 261 14.44 13.58 -20.19
C MET A 261 15.05 13.06 -21.50
N HIS A 262 14.83 13.71 -22.64
CA HIS A 262 15.52 13.37 -23.89
C HIS A 262 17.02 13.68 -23.87
N SER A 263 17.51 14.47 -22.90
CA SER A 263 18.96 14.67 -22.69
C SER A 263 19.72 13.38 -22.36
N ARG A 264 19.01 12.37 -21.84
CA ARG A 264 19.57 11.08 -21.43
C ARG A 264 19.16 10.02 -22.45
N SER A 265 20.16 9.47 -23.12
CA SER A 265 20.01 8.20 -23.84
C SER A 265 19.95 7.08 -22.79
N VAL A 266 18.79 6.44 -22.63
CA VAL A 266 18.69 5.18 -21.88
C VAL A 266 18.36 4.10 -22.89
N ALA A 267 19.37 3.35 -23.32
CA ALA A 267 19.22 2.31 -24.35
C ALA A 267 18.27 1.16 -23.94
N THR A 268 17.90 1.08 -22.66
CA THR A 268 17.18 -0.07 -22.08
C THR A 268 15.93 0.30 -21.28
N ALA A 269 15.39 1.51 -21.42
CA ALA A 269 14.16 1.90 -20.70
C ALA A 269 13.39 2.96 -21.48
N SER A 270 12.06 2.86 -21.48
CA SER A 270 11.22 3.95 -21.95
C SER A 270 11.22 5.10 -20.97
N ARG A 271 10.92 6.27 -21.51
CA ARG A 271 10.69 7.47 -20.72
C ARG A 271 9.21 7.50 -20.32
N PRO A 272 8.87 8.00 -19.13
CA PRO A 272 7.48 8.19 -18.77
C PRO A 272 6.82 9.18 -19.74
N PRO A 273 5.66 8.84 -20.32
CA PRO A 273 4.95 9.74 -21.21
C PRO A 273 4.32 10.91 -20.42
N VAL A 274 4.01 12.01 -21.11
CA VAL A 274 3.43 13.24 -20.51
C VAL A 274 2.27 12.94 -19.53
N PRO A 275 1.28 12.08 -19.85
CA PRO A 275 0.18 11.80 -18.91
C PRO A 275 0.65 11.16 -17.59
N VAL A 276 1.69 10.31 -17.62
CA VAL A 276 2.26 9.69 -16.42
C VAL A 276 2.98 10.72 -15.57
N ILE A 277 3.76 11.60 -16.20
CA ILE A 277 4.46 12.68 -15.50
C ILE A 277 3.43 13.65 -14.88
N GLU A 278 2.41 14.05 -15.64
CA GLU A 278 1.35 14.93 -15.15
C GLU A 278 0.62 14.31 -13.97
N GLN A 279 0.27 13.02 -14.06
CA GLN A 279 -0.40 12.33 -12.96
C GLN A 279 0.49 12.21 -11.73
N TYR A 280 1.78 11.94 -11.90
CA TYR A 280 2.77 11.98 -10.82
C TYR A 280 2.77 13.34 -10.13
N LEU A 281 2.90 14.43 -10.88
CA LEU A 281 2.89 15.78 -10.34
C LEU A 281 1.57 16.11 -9.62
N LYS A 282 0.44 15.63 -10.15
CA LYS A 282 -0.88 15.82 -9.54
C LYS A 282 -1.09 15.04 -8.26
N THR A 283 -0.44 13.89 -8.07
CA THR A 283 -0.80 12.95 -7.00
C THR A 283 0.32 12.62 -6.02
N SER A 284 1.57 12.88 -6.37
CA SER A 284 2.73 12.71 -5.50
C SER A 284 2.56 13.50 -4.19
N PRO A 285 2.99 12.92 -3.05
CA PRO A 285 3.03 13.62 -1.77
C PRO A 285 4.12 14.69 -1.70
N LEU A 286 5.02 14.82 -2.68
CA LEU A 286 6.07 15.84 -2.66
C LEU A 286 5.57 17.26 -2.93
N PHE A 287 4.31 17.45 -3.30
CA PHE A 287 3.78 18.74 -3.71
C PHE A 287 2.63 19.22 -2.83
N GLN A 288 2.73 20.48 -2.43
CA GLN A 288 1.61 21.28 -1.95
C GLN A 288 0.71 21.67 -3.11
N ARG A 289 -0.57 21.90 -2.84
CA ARG A 289 -1.59 22.21 -3.85
C ARG A 289 -2.37 23.46 -3.47
N SER A 290 -2.75 24.20 -4.50
CA SER A 290 -3.68 25.34 -4.43
C SER A 290 -4.55 25.30 -5.68
N GLY A 291 -5.75 24.72 -5.57
CA GLY A 291 -6.57 24.37 -6.74
C GLY A 291 -5.82 23.44 -7.71
N GLU A 292 -5.71 23.86 -8.97
CA GLU A 292 -4.99 23.11 -10.03
C GLU A 292 -3.48 23.34 -10.05
N LEU A 293 -2.95 24.16 -9.13
CA LEU A 293 -1.53 24.50 -9.06
C LEU A 293 -0.80 23.63 -8.05
N ILE A 294 0.47 23.35 -8.33
CA ILE A 294 1.39 22.65 -7.44
C ILE A 294 2.59 23.51 -7.07
N ARG A 295 3.09 23.30 -5.85
CA ARG A 295 4.36 23.84 -5.34
C ARG A 295 5.17 22.74 -4.68
N TYR A 296 6.47 22.70 -4.96
CA TYR A 296 7.41 21.83 -4.26
C TYR A 296 7.94 22.56 -3.01
N ASP A 297 7.86 21.92 -1.83
CA ASP A 297 8.33 22.47 -0.55
C ASP A 297 9.61 21.81 -0.03
N GLY A 298 10.21 20.93 -0.84
CA GLY A 298 11.48 20.30 -0.52
C GLY A 298 12.70 21.19 -0.75
N HIS A 299 13.88 20.57 -0.76
CA HIS A 299 15.14 21.29 -0.96
C HIS A 299 15.22 21.92 -2.36
N HIS A 300 15.67 23.17 -2.48
CA HIS A 300 15.92 23.76 -3.80
C HIS A 300 17.38 23.59 -4.21
N ALA A 301 17.60 23.10 -5.43
CA ALA A 301 18.94 22.87 -5.96
C ALA A 301 19.57 24.19 -6.40
N THR A 302 20.92 24.24 -6.34
CA THR A 302 21.67 25.30 -7.01
C THR A 302 21.71 25.02 -8.51
N LEU A 303 21.41 26.03 -9.32
CA LEU A 303 21.49 25.91 -10.78
C LEU A 303 22.95 25.91 -11.21
N THR A 304 23.25 25.21 -12.30
CA THR A 304 24.56 25.32 -12.96
C THR A 304 24.74 26.70 -13.59
N ASP A 305 25.98 27.12 -13.87
CA ASP A 305 26.27 28.43 -14.45
C ASP A 305 25.50 28.69 -15.76
N ILE A 306 25.34 27.67 -16.61
CA ILE A 306 24.58 27.80 -17.86
C ILE A 306 23.06 27.90 -17.60
N GLU A 307 22.54 27.20 -16.60
CA GLU A 307 21.13 27.29 -16.20
C GLU A 307 20.82 28.67 -15.62
N HIS A 308 21.69 29.19 -14.74
CA HIS A 308 21.61 30.57 -14.27
C HIS A 308 21.66 31.57 -15.43
N ALA A 309 22.56 31.38 -16.39
CA ALA A 309 22.63 32.26 -17.56
C ALA A 309 21.35 32.22 -18.41
N MET A 310 20.74 31.05 -18.61
CA MET A 310 19.46 30.93 -19.31
C MET A 310 18.33 31.62 -18.55
N VAL A 311 18.24 31.44 -17.23
CA VAL A 311 17.22 32.09 -16.41
C VAL A 311 17.39 33.61 -16.44
N ASP A 312 18.62 34.13 -16.30
CA ASP A 312 18.91 35.56 -16.37
C ASP A 312 18.60 36.17 -17.74
N PHE A 313 18.79 35.41 -18.82
CA PHE A 313 18.39 35.82 -20.15
C PHE A 313 16.87 36.06 -20.22
N PHE A 314 16.07 35.10 -19.74
CA PHE A 314 14.62 35.17 -19.78
C PHE A 314 13.99 36.12 -18.74
N LYS A 315 14.75 36.60 -17.75
CA LYS A 315 14.30 37.77 -16.94
C LYS A 315 14.15 39.04 -17.79
N LYS A 316 14.83 39.12 -18.93
CA LYS A 316 14.85 40.29 -19.83
C LYS A 316 14.14 40.06 -21.16
N HIS A 317 13.81 38.81 -21.49
CA HIS A 317 13.21 38.41 -22.75
C HIS A 317 12.08 37.42 -22.49
N SER A 318 10.90 37.62 -23.10
CA SER A 318 9.78 36.69 -22.95
C SER A 318 10.01 35.37 -23.68
N GLU A 319 10.68 35.40 -24.83
CA GLU A 319 10.99 34.23 -25.65
C GLU A 319 12.22 34.46 -26.55
N ALA A 320 12.78 33.38 -27.09
CA ALA A 320 13.88 33.44 -28.05
C ALA A 320 13.90 32.24 -29.01
N ASN A 321 14.59 32.38 -30.14
CA ASN A 321 14.95 31.26 -31.01
C ASN A 321 16.34 30.71 -30.64
N PHE A 322 16.71 29.54 -31.19
CA PHE A 322 18.00 28.90 -30.87
C PHE A 322 19.23 29.76 -31.22
N PRO A 323 19.33 30.41 -32.41
CA PRO A 323 20.47 31.28 -32.71
C PRO A 323 20.69 32.38 -31.66
N THR A 324 19.62 33.05 -31.23
CA THR A 324 19.69 34.10 -30.20
C THR A 324 20.21 33.54 -28.87
N MET A 325 19.68 32.40 -28.43
CA MET A 325 20.14 31.72 -27.21
C MET A 325 21.61 31.30 -27.32
N ARG A 326 22.00 30.75 -28.48
CA ARG A 326 23.36 30.29 -28.72
C ARG A 326 24.36 31.43 -28.68
N ASP A 327 24.07 32.53 -29.35
CA ASP A 327 24.99 33.67 -29.43
C ASP A 327 25.17 34.31 -28.04
N TYR A 328 24.08 34.45 -27.26
CA TYR A 328 24.14 34.92 -25.87
C TYR A 328 24.99 34.03 -24.96
N LEU A 329 24.75 32.70 -24.99
CA LEU A 329 25.46 31.76 -24.12
C LEU A 329 26.92 31.55 -24.55
N SER A 330 27.20 31.55 -25.86
CA SER A 330 28.58 31.47 -26.37
C SER A 330 29.38 32.72 -25.99
N GLY A 331 28.74 33.90 -25.98
CA GLY A 331 29.35 35.14 -25.48
C GLY A 331 29.70 35.11 -23.98
N ARG A 332 29.15 34.16 -23.21
CA ARG A 332 29.51 33.89 -21.81
C ARG A 332 30.54 32.76 -21.64
N GLY A 333 31.10 32.25 -22.74
CA GLY A 333 32.18 31.26 -22.71
C GLY A 333 31.72 29.80 -22.72
N PHE A 334 30.44 29.50 -22.91
CA PHE A 334 29.96 28.12 -23.00
C PHE A 334 30.22 27.53 -24.39
N SER A 335 30.62 26.25 -24.46
CA SER A 335 30.84 25.57 -25.74
C SER A 335 29.53 25.28 -26.47
N ASP A 336 29.55 25.31 -27.81
CA ASP A 336 28.36 25.09 -28.64
C ASP A 336 27.68 23.73 -28.35
N ALA A 337 28.44 22.68 -28.10
CA ALA A 337 27.90 21.36 -27.73
C ALA A 337 27.16 21.40 -26.39
N TYR A 338 27.69 22.11 -25.40
CA TYR A 338 27.05 22.25 -24.09
C TYR A 338 25.80 23.13 -24.17
N VAL A 339 25.87 24.22 -24.94
CA VAL A 339 24.74 25.12 -25.23
C VAL A 339 23.59 24.37 -25.89
N LYS A 340 23.87 23.59 -26.95
CA LYS A 340 22.84 22.76 -27.61
C LYS A 340 22.16 21.82 -26.62
N LYS A 341 22.94 21.09 -25.81
CA LYS A 341 22.38 20.16 -24.82
C LYS A 341 21.54 20.89 -23.76
N ALA A 342 22.04 22.00 -23.22
CA ALA A 342 21.36 22.76 -22.18
C ALA A 342 20.07 23.40 -22.70
N VAL A 343 20.08 24.02 -23.87
CA VAL A 343 18.91 24.75 -24.40
C VAL A 343 17.79 23.79 -24.83
N PHE A 344 18.11 22.69 -25.51
CA PHE A 344 17.09 21.78 -26.04
C PHE A 344 16.50 20.83 -25.01
N PHE A 345 17.21 20.54 -23.92
CA PHE A 345 16.80 19.53 -22.95
C PHE A 345 16.87 20.02 -21.50
N SER A 346 16.69 21.32 -21.29
CA SER A 346 16.63 21.91 -19.94
C SER A 346 15.27 21.66 -19.30
N CYS A 347 15.27 21.44 -17.98
CA CYS A 347 14.05 21.40 -17.18
C CYS A 347 13.57 22.80 -16.76
N VAL A 348 14.38 23.85 -16.92
CA VAL A 348 14.03 25.26 -16.60
C VAL A 348 13.70 26.10 -17.84
N VAL A 349 13.71 25.48 -19.02
CA VAL A 349 13.36 26.10 -20.31
C VAL A 349 12.28 25.26 -20.97
N HIS A 350 11.16 25.88 -21.31
CA HIS A 350 10.13 25.30 -22.14
C HIS A 350 10.51 25.44 -23.63
N VAL A 351 10.44 24.33 -24.37
CA VAL A 351 10.74 24.26 -25.80
C VAL A 351 9.45 24.01 -26.58
N ASP A 352 8.91 25.06 -27.18
CA ASP A 352 7.73 25.01 -28.03
C ASP A 352 8.13 24.54 -29.44
N LYS A 353 7.61 23.38 -29.83
CA LYS A 353 7.92 22.70 -31.11
C LYS A 353 6.77 22.80 -32.13
N THR A 354 5.70 23.54 -31.82
CA THR A 354 4.48 23.59 -32.64
C THR A 354 4.73 24.14 -34.06
N GLY A 355 5.70 25.04 -34.23
CA GLY A 355 6.12 25.58 -35.53
C GLY A 355 6.84 24.60 -36.45
N GLY A 356 7.05 23.35 -36.03
CA GLY A 356 7.77 22.34 -36.78
C GLY A 356 9.30 22.44 -36.63
N ARG A 357 10.01 21.53 -37.31
CA ARG A 357 11.47 21.42 -37.21
C ARG A 357 12.13 22.75 -37.61
N HIS A 358 13.12 23.18 -36.83
CA HIS A 358 13.86 24.44 -36.99
C HIS A 358 13.13 25.74 -36.59
N ASN A 359 11.85 25.67 -36.21
CA ASN A 359 11.06 26.84 -35.78
C ASN A 359 10.73 26.78 -34.29
N TYR A 360 11.67 26.30 -33.46
CA TYR A 360 11.43 26.16 -32.03
C TYR A 360 11.53 27.49 -31.32
N ILE A 361 10.61 27.71 -30.38
CA ILE A 361 10.58 28.88 -29.51
C ILE A 361 10.92 28.43 -28.09
N PHE A 362 11.88 29.11 -27.49
CA PHE A 362 12.38 28.83 -26.14
C PHE A 362 11.82 29.89 -25.19
N ARG A 363 11.28 29.44 -24.06
CA ARG A 363 10.77 30.30 -22.97
C ARG A 363 11.27 29.79 -21.64
N CYS A 364 11.34 30.63 -20.61
CA CYS A 364 11.54 30.12 -19.26
C CYS A 364 10.37 29.22 -18.86
N VAL A 365 10.61 28.25 -17.97
CA VAL A 365 9.53 27.50 -17.33
C VAL A 365 8.52 28.48 -16.72
N GLN A 366 7.24 28.29 -17.05
CA GLN A 366 6.20 29.23 -16.65
C GLN A 366 5.74 28.92 -15.23
N GLY A 367 5.92 29.90 -14.36
CA GLY A 367 5.23 29.94 -13.08
C GLY A 367 3.78 30.36 -13.24
N ALA A 368 2.93 29.92 -12.32
CA ALA A 368 1.61 30.48 -12.10
C ALA A 368 1.67 31.40 -10.88
N VAL A 369 0.80 32.41 -10.84
CA VAL A 369 0.55 33.18 -9.62
C VAL A 369 -0.57 32.47 -8.89
N ASP A 370 -0.31 31.98 -7.68
CA ASP A 370 -1.40 31.70 -6.75
C ASP A 370 -2.02 33.06 -6.41
N SER A 371 -3.25 33.31 -6.87
CA SER A 371 -3.91 34.60 -6.70
C SER A 371 -4.15 34.93 -5.22
N GLY A 372 -3.85 34.01 -4.30
CA GLY A 372 -3.87 34.27 -2.88
C GLY A 372 -5.26 34.66 -2.38
N ALA A 373 -6.30 34.45 -3.20
CA ALA A 373 -7.61 34.18 -2.65
C ALA A 373 -7.32 33.10 -1.61
N LYS A 374 -7.58 33.40 -0.33
CA LYS A 374 -7.68 32.37 0.69
C LYS A 374 -8.79 31.46 0.20
N THR A 375 -8.47 30.55 -0.71
CA THR A 375 -9.27 29.39 -0.96
C THR A 375 -9.12 28.67 0.36
N THR A 376 -10.06 28.92 1.27
CA THR A 376 -10.20 28.14 2.48
C THR A 376 -10.03 26.71 2.02
N LEU A 377 -8.92 26.06 2.41
CA LEU A 377 -8.61 24.71 1.95
C LEU A 377 -9.90 23.93 2.10
N SER A 378 -10.35 23.33 1.00
CA SER A 378 -11.54 22.49 1.06
C SER A 378 -11.30 21.45 2.16
N ALA A 379 -12.37 20.98 2.81
CA ALA A 379 -12.22 19.95 3.84
C ALA A 379 -11.38 18.78 3.31
N TYR A 380 -11.58 18.39 2.05
CA TYR A 380 -10.77 17.40 1.35
C TYR A 380 -9.26 17.68 1.41
N GLU A 381 -8.82 18.88 1.03
CA GLU A 381 -7.41 19.26 1.02
C GLU A 381 -6.81 19.29 2.43
N VAL A 382 -7.58 19.74 3.42
CA VAL A 382 -7.14 19.74 4.83
C VAL A 382 -6.84 18.31 5.31
N TYR A 383 -7.77 17.38 5.07
CA TYR A 383 -7.61 16.00 5.51
C TYR A 383 -6.52 15.26 4.74
N ARG A 384 -6.40 15.51 3.43
CA ARG A 384 -5.31 14.97 2.61
C ARG A 384 -3.94 15.44 3.09
N GLU A 385 -3.81 16.70 3.48
CA GLU A 385 -2.55 17.23 4.04
C GLU A 385 -2.24 16.63 5.43
N ARG A 386 -3.26 16.43 6.29
CA ARG A 386 -3.07 15.71 7.56
C ARG A 386 -2.53 14.29 7.33
N LEU A 387 -3.06 13.57 6.34
CA LEU A 387 -2.59 12.24 5.94
C LEU A 387 -1.14 12.30 5.39
N ARG A 388 -0.83 13.28 4.54
CA ARG A 388 0.52 13.46 3.98
C ARG A 388 1.58 13.58 5.06
N ARG A 389 1.35 14.47 6.03
CA ARG A 389 2.28 14.72 7.15
C ARG A 389 2.53 13.47 7.99
N LEU A 390 1.48 12.70 8.27
CA LEU A 390 1.60 11.43 8.97
C LEU A 390 2.57 10.47 8.26
N TYR A 391 2.49 10.37 6.92
CA TYR A 391 3.36 9.52 6.12
C TYR A 391 4.79 10.06 5.97
N GLU A 392 4.98 11.39 5.98
CA GLU A 392 6.31 12.00 5.98
C GLU A 392 7.05 11.76 7.30
N GLU A 393 6.39 11.99 8.43
CA GLU A 393 6.93 11.76 9.77
C GLU A 393 7.28 10.28 9.97
N ALA A 394 6.38 9.39 9.53
CA ALA A 394 6.57 7.95 9.47
C ALA A 394 7.87 7.54 8.76
N THR A 395 8.09 8.11 7.58
CA THR A 395 9.26 7.80 6.73
C THR A 395 10.55 8.35 7.36
N ALA A 396 10.48 9.47 8.09
CA ALA A 396 11.64 10.08 8.73
C ALA A 396 12.07 9.41 10.05
N THR A 397 11.14 8.77 10.74
CA THR A 397 11.35 8.27 12.12
C THR A 397 11.38 6.75 12.25
N ASP A 398 11.28 6.00 11.15
CA ASP A 398 11.06 4.55 11.15
C ASP A 398 9.93 4.16 12.13
N ALA A 399 8.87 4.98 12.19
CA ALA A 399 7.81 4.79 13.17
C ALA A 399 7.05 3.47 12.93
N ASP A 400 6.59 2.85 14.01
CA ASP A 400 5.74 1.66 14.01
C ASP A 400 4.51 1.84 13.09
N GLN A 401 4.32 0.89 12.16
CA GLN A 401 3.22 0.93 11.21
C GLN A 401 1.84 0.73 11.86
N GLU A 402 1.74 0.10 13.03
CA GLU A 402 0.47 0.00 13.77
C GLU A 402 0.05 1.38 14.27
N THR A 403 0.98 2.10 14.88
CA THR A 403 0.78 3.48 15.33
C THR A 403 0.37 4.38 14.17
N GLN A 404 1.05 4.28 13.03
CA GLN A 404 0.66 5.02 11.81
C GLN A 404 -0.74 4.65 11.36
N ARG A 405 -1.07 3.36 11.29
CA ARG A 405 -2.39 2.89 10.88
C ARG A 405 -3.49 3.39 11.81
N ARG A 406 -3.25 3.44 13.12
CA ARG A 406 -4.21 3.96 14.11
C ARG A 406 -4.42 5.47 13.94
N LEU A 407 -3.34 6.22 13.72
CA LEU A 407 -3.40 7.66 13.46
C LEU A 407 -4.11 7.96 12.13
N GLU A 408 -3.79 7.21 11.08
CA GLU A 408 -4.45 7.30 9.79
C GLU A 408 -5.95 7.03 9.92
N GLN A 409 -6.32 5.94 10.59
CA GLN A 409 -7.71 5.59 10.82
C GLN A 409 -8.44 6.70 11.60
N GLY A 410 -7.78 7.33 12.57
CA GLY A 410 -8.32 8.49 13.30
C GLY A 410 -8.56 9.69 12.39
N ILE A 411 -7.62 10.03 11.50
CA ILE A 411 -7.78 11.12 10.53
C ILE A 411 -8.93 10.82 9.55
N LEU A 412 -9.05 9.58 9.07
CA LEU A 412 -10.12 9.16 8.16
C LEU A 412 -11.49 9.08 8.86
N GLN A 413 -11.51 8.74 10.16
CA GLN A 413 -12.72 8.79 10.97
C GLN A 413 -13.19 10.23 11.19
N ASP A 414 -12.27 11.14 11.52
CA ASP A 414 -12.54 12.57 11.59
C ASP A 414 -13.06 13.11 10.24
N TRP A 415 -12.52 12.65 9.11
CA TRP A 415 -12.99 13.03 7.78
C TRP A 415 -14.47 12.68 7.56
N LEU A 416 -14.89 11.46 7.93
CA LEU A 416 -16.27 11.02 7.75
C LEU A 416 -17.23 11.67 8.76
N PHE A 417 -16.83 11.72 10.02
CA PHE A 417 -17.73 11.99 11.14
C PHE A 417 -17.47 13.33 11.81
N ALA A 418 -16.24 13.83 11.85
CA ALA A 418 -15.87 15.09 12.50
C ALA A 418 -16.65 15.32 13.81
N SER A 419 -17.46 16.37 13.89
CA SER A 419 -18.32 16.70 15.04
C SER A 419 -19.78 16.24 14.89
N LYS A 420 -20.05 15.21 14.09
CA LYS A 420 -21.40 14.66 13.89
C LYS A 420 -21.73 13.62 14.95
N ASP A 421 -22.97 13.63 15.43
CA ASP A 421 -23.52 12.56 16.26
C ASP A 421 -24.16 11.44 15.41
N THR A 422 -24.61 11.78 14.20
CA THR A 422 -25.26 10.83 13.28
C THR A 422 -24.77 10.99 11.84
N GLU A 423 -24.80 9.91 11.07
CA GLU A 423 -24.47 9.90 9.65
C GLU A 423 -25.13 8.69 8.95
N TYR A 424 -25.32 8.78 7.64
CA TYR A 424 -25.91 7.71 6.83
C TYR A 424 -24.87 6.64 6.48
N CYS A 425 -25.25 5.36 6.63
CA CYS A 425 -24.45 4.27 6.07
C CYS A 425 -24.44 4.37 4.55
N ALA A 426 -23.26 4.27 3.92
CA ALA A 426 -23.09 4.35 2.48
C ALA A 426 -23.78 3.20 1.72
N ILE A 427 -23.94 2.03 2.35
CA ILE A 427 -24.48 0.83 1.70
C ILE A 427 -26.00 0.73 1.86
N CYS A 428 -26.50 0.70 3.10
CA CYS A 428 -27.96 0.59 3.29
C CYS A 428 -28.68 1.93 3.16
N GLY A 429 -28.01 3.07 3.35
CA GLY A 429 -28.61 4.40 3.29
C GLY A 429 -29.41 4.80 4.53
N ASP A 430 -29.41 3.98 5.59
CA ASP A 430 -30.09 4.31 6.84
C ASP A 430 -29.23 5.24 7.70
N LEU A 431 -29.88 6.05 8.55
CA LEU A 431 -29.24 6.98 9.48
C LEU A 431 -28.85 6.25 10.78
N PHE A 432 -27.60 6.38 11.20
CA PHE A 432 -27.10 5.79 12.44
C PHE A 432 -26.41 6.82 13.32
N HIS A 433 -26.35 6.55 14.62
CA HIS A 433 -25.38 7.20 15.49
C HIS A 433 -23.96 6.80 15.07
N VAL A 434 -23.01 7.73 15.14
CA VAL A 434 -21.62 7.48 14.70
C VAL A 434 -20.98 6.27 15.39
N SER A 435 -21.37 5.98 16.64
CA SER A 435 -20.90 4.78 17.37
C SER A 435 -21.35 3.44 16.75
N ALA A 436 -22.33 3.44 15.85
CA ALA A 436 -22.79 2.26 15.10
C ALA A 436 -22.27 2.23 13.66
N LEU A 437 -21.35 3.14 13.32
CA LEU A 437 -20.69 3.22 12.01
C LEU A 437 -19.20 2.93 12.15
N VAL A 438 -18.63 2.32 11.13
CA VAL A 438 -17.19 2.16 10.95
C VAL A 438 -16.71 2.91 9.73
N THR A 439 -15.47 3.37 9.79
CA THR A 439 -14.72 3.93 8.67
C THR A 439 -14.21 2.77 7.81
N ALA A 440 -15.09 2.23 6.96
CA ALA A 440 -14.77 1.14 6.06
C ALA A 440 -13.97 1.66 4.87
N HIS A 441 -12.88 0.97 4.49
CA HIS A 441 -12.20 1.29 3.25
C HIS A 441 -12.98 0.70 2.06
N LYS A 442 -13.12 1.46 0.99
CA LYS A 442 -13.73 1.00 -0.26
C LYS A 442 -12.87 -0.11 -0.90
N LYS A 443 -11.56 0.11 -0.93
CA LYS A 443 -10.57 -0.90 -1.34
C LYS A 443 -9.95 -1.51 -0.10
N LYS A 444 -9.67 -2.82 -0.08
CA LYS A 444 -8.96 -3.43 1.08
C LYS A 444 -7.70 -2.62 1.34
N ARG A 445 -7.50 -2.16 2.59
CA ARG A 445 -6.37 -1.31 2.97
C ARG A 445 -5.01 -1.87 2.53
N ALA A 446 -4.82 -3.18 2.69
CA ALA A 446 -3.60 -3.88 2.27
C ALA A 446 -3.37 -3.79 0.76
N LEU A 447 -4.44 -3.63 -0.01
CA LEU A 447 -4.44 -3.43 -1.45
C LEU A 447 -4.53 -1.95 -1.85
N CYS A 448 -4.45 -1.01 -0.92
CA CYS A 448 -4.34 0.41 -1.22
C CYS A 448 -2.87 0.79 -1.42
N THR A 449 -2.58 1.47 -2.52
CA THR A 449 -1.31 2.17 -2.73
C THR A 449 -1.19 3.36 -1.77
N THR A 450 0.01 3.88 -1.58
CA THR A 450 0.23 5.07 -0.73
C THR A 450 -0.61 6.26 -1.19
N ALA A 451 -0.68 6.50 -2.51
CA ALA A 451 -1.50 7.57 -3.05
C ALA A 451 -3.00 7.40 -2.73
N GLU A 452 -3.49 6.15 -2.72
CA GLU A 452 -4.86 5.81 -2.32
C GLU A 452 -5.07 5.97 -0.81
N ARG A 453 -4.10 5.57 0.02
CA ARG A 453 -4.15 5.75 1.49
C ARG A 453 -4.13 7.23 1.90
N LEU A 454 -3.45 8.07 1.11
CA LEU A 454 -3.42 9.52 1.28
C LEU A 454 -4.69 10.22 0.77
N ASP A 455 -5.61 9.52 0.11
CA ASP A 455 -6.84 10.10 -0.42
C ASP A 455 -8.02 9.89 0.57
N PRO A 456 -8.56 10.95 1.20
CA PRO A 456 -9.71 10.81 2.11
C PRO A 456 -10.94 10.12 1.49
N HIS A 457 -11.08 10.17 0.16
CA HIS A 457 -12.17 9.48 -0.53
C HIS A 457 -12.03 7.95 -0.57
N ILE A 458 -10.94 7.36 -0.07
CA ILE A 458 -10.75 5.90 0.00
C ILE A 458 -11.67 5.21 1.01
N VAL A 459 -12.31 5.97 1.91
CA VAL A 459 -13.20 5.45 2.96
C VAL A 459 -14.66 5.84 2.75
N MET A 460 -15.56 5.07 3.36
CA MET A 460 -16.99 5.34 3.45
C MET A 460 -17.56 4.82 4.78
N PRO A 461 -18.68 5.40 5.29
CA PRO A 461 -19.31 4.89 6.50
C PRO A 461 -20.08 3.59 6.23
N ALA A 462 -19.78 2.53 6.97
CA ALA A 462 -20.56 1.28 6.95
C ALA A 462 -21.12 0.97 8.33
N CYS A 463 -22.36 0.48 8.42
CA CYS A 463 -22.94 0.15 9.73
C CYS A 463 -22.40 -1.19 10.27
N THR A 464 -22.13 -1.23 11.57
CA THR A 464 -21.72 -2.45 12.29
C THR A 464 -22.86 -3.46 12.42
N LEU A 465 -24.10 -3.03 12.17
CA LEU A 465 -25.31 -3.86 12.18
C LEU A 465 -25.45 -4.79 10.96
N GLY A 466 -24.53 -4.73 10.00
CA GLY A 466 -24.40 -5.77 8.98
C GLY A 466 -23.73 -5.35 7.68
N CYS A 467 -23.79 -4.07 7.28
CA CYS A 467 -23.21 -3.65 6.00
C CYS A 467 -21.69 -3.79 5.97
N ASP A 468 -21.00 -3.52 7.09
CA ASP A 468 -19.56 -3.73 7.22
C ASP A 468 -19.18 -5.19 6.95
N PHE A 469 -19.84 -6.12 7.66
CA PHE A 469 -19.62 -7.56 7.48
C PHE A 469 -19.89 -8.01 6.04
N LEU A 470 -21.03 -7.62 5.45
CA LEU A 470 -21.42 -8.03 4.11
C LEU A 470 -20.46 -7.50 3.05
N TYR A 471 -19.93 -6.30 3.23
CA TYR A 471 -18.95 -5.72 2.33
C TYR A 471 -17.59 -6.40 2.46
N GLU A 472 -17.08 -6.54 3.69
CA GLU A 472 -15.77 -7.15 3.94
C GLU A 472 -15.70 -8.60 3.47
N ARG A 473 -16.79 -9.35 3.65
CA ARG A 473 -16.93 -10.75 3.21
C ARG A 473 -17.39 -10.90 1.77
N GLU A 474 -17.49 -9.81 1.02
CA GLU A 474 -17.85 -9.77 -0.40
C GLU A 474 -19.20 -10.41 -0.70
N TYR A 475 -20.18 -10.30 0.20
CA TYR A 475 -21.58 -10.58 -0.12
C TYR A 475 -22.20 -9.46 -0.95
N VAL A 476 -21.73 -8.22 -0.74
CA VAL A 476 -22.08 -7.05 -1.57
C VAL A 476 -20.82 -6.37 -2.09
N HIS A 477 -20.92 -5.80 -3.28
CA HIS A 477 -19.91 -4.94 -3.90
C HIS A 477 -20.59 -3.72 -4.53
N VAL A 478 -19.83 -2.69 -4.89
CA VAL A 478 -20.37 -1.45 -5.46
C VAL A 478 -19.83 -1.27 -6.87
N VAL A 479 -20.71 -1.12 -7.85
CA VAL A 479 -20.35 -0.89 -9.26
C VAL A 479 -21.07 0.35 -9.76
N GLY A 480 -20.32 1.36 -10.22
CA GLY A 480 -20.89 2.63 -10.67
C GLY A 480 -21.79 3.29 -9.61
N GLY A 481 -21.40 3.19 -8.33
CA GLY A 481 -22.17 3.70 -7.21
C GLY A 481 -23.43 2.92 -6.86
N VAL A 482 -23.64 1.73 -7.44
CA VAL A 482 -24.80 0.87 -7.15
C VAL A 482 -24.36 -0.39 -6.40
N VAL A 483 -25.05 -0.70 -5.30
CA VAL A 483 -24.84 -1.93 -4.54
C VAL A 483 -25.32 -3.13 -5.34
N GLN A 484 -24.46 -4.13 -5.49
CA GLN A 484 -24.73 -5.39 -6.16
C GLN A 484 -24.45 -6.57 -5.22
N VAL A 485 -25.16 -7.68 -5.43
CA VAL A 485 -24.93 -8.93 -4.70
C VAL A 485 -23.88 -9.78 -5.41
N ASN A 486 -23.02 -10.43 -4.64
CA ASN A 486 -22.07 -11.39 -5.18
C ASN A 486 -22.72 -12.77 -5.34
N ALA A 487 -23.11 -13.09 -6.58
CA ALA A 487 -23.77 -14.35 -6.92
C ALA A 487 -22.92 -15.62 -6.66
N LYS A 488 -21.61 -15.48 -6.42
CA LYS A 488 -20.73 -16.61 -6.06
C LYS A 488 -20.94 -17.09 -4.61
N LYS A 489 -21.57 -16.28 -3.76
CA LYS A 489 -21.85 -16.64 -2.36
C LYS A 489 -23.09 -17.54 -2.27
N ALA A 490 -23.16 -18.35 -1.21
CA ALA A 490 -24.24 -19.32 -1.02
C ALA A 490 -25.61 -18.65 -0.81
N SER A 491 -26.51 -18.80 -1.79
CA SER A 491 -27.80 -18.09 -1.87
C SER A 491 -28.82 -18.45 -0.78
N GLY A 492 -28.66 -19.60 -0.12
CA GLY A 492 -29.55 -20.05 0.96
C GLY A 492 -29.28 -19.42 2.35
N THR A 493 -28.21 -18.63 2.49
CA THR A 493 -27.75 -18.09 3.78
C THR A 493 -28.45 -16.80 4.16
N THR A 494 -28.53 -16.50 5.46
CA THR A 494 -29.16 -15.26 5.97
C THR A 494 -28.43 -14.02 5.47
N GLU A 495 -27.11 -14.09 5.41
CA GLU A 495 -26.19 -13.07 4.91
C GLU A 495 -26.48 -12.76 3.45
N TYR A 496 -26.69 -13.78 2.62
CA TYR A 496 -27.03 -13.61 1.22
C TYR A 496 -28.40 -12.95 1.03
N LYS A 497 -29.43 -13.42 1.76
CA LYS A 497 -30.76 -12.79 1.71
C LYS A 497 -30.71 -11.32 2.13
N ARG A 498 -29.87 -10.99 3.11
CA ARG A 498 -29.64 -9.60 3.52
C ARG A 498 -28.95 -8.82 2.41
N ALA A 499 -27.93 -9.38 1.76
CA ALA A 499 -27.26 -8.77 0.63
C ALA A 499 -28.21 -8.50 -0.56
N GLU A 500 -29.11 -9.45 -0.88
CA GLU A 500 -30.15 -9.26 -1.90
C GLU A 500 -31.08 -8.09 -1.56
N SER A 501 -31.45 -7.93 -0.29
CA SER A 501 -32.30 -6.80 0.13
C SER A 501 -31.63 -5.42 0.00
N LEU A 502 -30.30 -5.38 -0.13
CA LEU A 502 -29.50 -4.18 -0.34
C LEU A 502 -29.19 -3.92 -1.81
N ALA A 503 -29.35 -4.92 -2.69
CA ALA A 503 -29.03 -4.81 -4.11
C ALA A 503 -29.88 -3.72 -4.80
N GLY A 504 -29.26 -2.98 -5.71
CA GLY A 504 -29.89 -1.89 -6.45
C GLY A 504 -29.91 -0.54 -5.72
N ARG A 505 -29.52 -0.47 -4.44
CA ARG A 505 -29.36 0.80 -3.74
C ARG A 505 -28.22 1.62 -4.33
N LYS A 506 -28.43 2.93 -4.44
CA LYS A 506 -27.43 3.88 -4.91
C LYS A 506 -26.72 4.54 -3.74
N LEU A 507 -25.40 4.64 -3.81
CA LEU A 507 -24.61 5.44 -2.89
C LEU A 507 -24.95 6.91 -3.06
N LEU A 508 -24.93 7.65 -1.95
CA LEU A 508 -24.94 9.12 -2.01
C LEU A 508 -23.67 9.59 -2.74
N GLU A 509 -23.79 10.69 -3.49
CA GLU A 509 -22.70 11.23 -4.33
C GLU A 509 -21.40 11.44 -3.55
N LYS A 510 -21.49 11.96 -2.32
CA LYS A 510 -20.35 12.13 -1.41
C LYS A 510 -19.60 10.82 -1.08
N TRP A 511 -20.31 9.69 -1.06
CA TRP A 511 -19.73 8.37 -0.80
C TRP A 511 -19.23 7.71 -2.07
N HIS A 512 -19.75 8.11 -3.24
CA HIS A 512 -19.22 7.71 -4.53
C HIS A 512 -17.94 8.46 -4.92
N ALA A 513 -17.71 9.66 -4.37
CA ALA A 513 -16.53 10.47 -4.66
C ALA A 513 -15.20 9.70 -4.51
N GLY A 514 -14.21 10.06 -5.32
CA GLY A 514 -12.96 9.32 -5.48
C GLY A 514 -12.87 8.62 -6.84
N LYS A 515 -11.91 7.71 -7.00
CA LYS A 515 -11.78 6.91 -8.22
C LYS A 515 -12.75 5.73 -8.17
N ASP A 516 -13.33 5.38 -9.31
CA ASP A 516 -14.19 4.18 -9.43
C ASP A 516 -13.43 2.90 -9.04
N GLU A 517 -12.11 2.88 -9.29
CA GLU A 517 -11.17 1.81 -8.92
C GLU A 517 -11.07 1.57 -7.41
N TYR A 518 -11.57 2.48 -6.56
CA TYR A 518 -11.60 2.27 -5.11
C TYR A 518 -12.62 1.23 -4.71
N PHE A 519 -13.68 1.04 -5.49
CA PHE A 519 -14.67 0.02 -5.18
C PHE A 519 -14.23 -1.34 -5.75
N ARG A 520 -14.26 -2.37 -4.91
CA ARG A 520 -13.91 -3.75 -5.31
C ARG A 520 -14.73 -4.18 -6.53
N GLN A 521 -14.07 -4.71 -7.56
CA GLN A 521 -14.74 -5.33 -8.69
C GLN A 521 -14.88 -6.84 -8.49
N PRO A 522 -15.90 -7.48 -9.12
CA PRO A 522 -16.04 -8.92 -9.08
C PRO A 522 -14.83 -9.62 -9.73
N GLY A 523 -13.98 -10.26 -8.92
CA GLY A 523 -12.85 -11.06 -9.41
C GLY A 523 -11.45 -10.50 -9.13
N ASP A 524 -11.31 -9.38 -8.42
CA ASP A 524 -10.01 -8.79 -8.05
C ASP A 524 -9.16 -9.66 -7.11
N SER A 525 -9.71 -10.79 -6.63
CA SER A 525 -9.07 -11.73 -5.69
C SER A 525 -8.16 -12.79 -6.35
N GLN A 526 -7.77 -12.63 -7.63
CA GLN A 526 -6.91 -13.61 -8.32
C GLN A 526 -5.42 -13.49 -7.95
#